data_AF-A0AA41MUJ7-F1
#
_entry.id   AF-A0AA41MUJ7-F1
#
_cell.length_a   1.000
_cell.length_b   1.000
_cell.length_c   1.000
_cell.angle_alpha   90.00
_cell.angle_beta   90.00
_cell.angle_gamma   90.00
#
_symmetry.space_group_name_H-M   'P 1'
#
loop_
_entity.id
_entity.type
_entity.pdbx_description
1 polymer ?
#
loop_
_entity_poly.entity_id
_entity_poly.type
_entity_poly.pdbx_seq_one_letter_code
_entity_poly.pdbx_strand_id
1 'polypeptide(L)'
;MGQNVADYMRYLMEEDEDAYKKQLSQYTKNNVTPDMQEMCKKDLSASRENIVYEKKSKKEGKKKRWMHPKMSLAQKKDWVASKKASFLKAQEQASER
;
A
#
# COMPACT_ATOMS: atom_id res chain seq x y z
N MET A 1 18.01 -11.01 20.43
CA MET A 1 17.14 -9.87 20.75
C MET A 1 17.77 -8.57 20.25
N GLY A 2 17.77 -8.31 18.94
CA GLY A 2 18.02 -6.95 18.38
C GLY A 2 19.31 -6.19 18.73
N GLN A 3 20.33 -6.82 19.33
CA GLN A 3 21.48 -6.09 19.91
C GLN A 3 22.28 -5.30 18.87
N ASN A 4 22.51 -5.86 17.69
CA ASN A 4 23.21 -5.16 16.60
C ASN A 4 22.51 -3.85 16.19
N VAL A 5 21.17 -3.84 16.16
CA VAL A 5 20.37 -2.65 15.85
C VAL A 5 20.50 -1.65 16.99
N ALA A 6 20.41 -2.10 18.25
CA ALA A 6 20.62 -1.25 19.41
C ALA A 6 22.02 -0.59 19.41
N ASP A 7 23.05 -1.37 19.10
CA ASP A 7 24.44 -0.89 19.00
C ASP A 7 24.57 0.15 17.88
N TYR A 8 23.96 -0.11 16.73
CA TYR A 8 23.98 0.82 15.59
C TYR A 8 23.19 2.10 15.87
N MET A 9 22.05 2.01 16.56
CA MET A 9 21.28 3.17 17.01
C MET A 9 22.11 4.06 17.94
N ARG A 10 22.83 3.46 18.90
CA ARG A 10 23.73 4.20 19.80
C ARG A 10 24.88 4.86 19.04
N TYR A 11 25.53 4.09 18.16
CA TYR A 11 26.61 4.59 17.32
C TYR A 11 26.17 5.82 16.50
N LEU A 12 25.04 5.74 15.81
CA LEU A 12 24.53 6.86 15.01
C LEU A 12 24.10 8.05 15.87
N MET A 13 23.55 7.84 17.07
CA MET A 13 23.22 8.95 17.97
C MET A 13 24.45 9.73 18.42
N GLU A 14 25.58 9.06 18.60
CA GLU A 14 26.83 9.69 19.06
C GLU A 14 27.62 10.32 17.90
N GLU A 15 27.66 9.66 16.74
CA GLU A 15 28.55 10.04 15.64
C GLU A 15 27.88 10.89 14.55
N ASP A 16 26.61 10.63 14.23
CA ASP A 16 25.90 11.29 13.11
C ASP A 16 24.38 11.31 13.33
N GLU A 17 23.92 12.36 14.04
CA GLU A 17 22.51 12.54 14.36
C GLU A 17 21.62 12.74 13.12
N ASP A 18 22.17 13.28 12.02
CA ASP A 18 21.44 13.46 10.77
C ASP A 18 21.20 12.11 10.07
N ALA A 19 22.21 11.23 10.06
CA ALA A 19 22.05 9.85 9.62
C ALA A 19 21.07 9.09 10.52
N TYR A 20 21.11 9.31 11.85
CA TYR A 20 20.14 8.73 12.78
C TYR A 20 18.71 9.12 12.40
N LYS A 21 18.42 10.43 12.25
CA LYS A 21 17.08 10.94 11.88
C LYS A 21 16.62 10.41 10.53
N LYS A 22 17.52 10.31 9.54
CA LYS A 22 17.21 9.84 8.20
C LYS A 22 16.89 8.34 8.17
N GLN A 23 17.73 7.52 8.78
CA GLN A 23 17.61 6.06 8.74
C GLN A 23 16.57 5.53 9.73
N LEU A 24 16.44 6.15 10.91
CA LEU A 24 15.64 5.68 12.04
C LEU A 24 14.44 6.59 12.34
N SER A 25 13.95 7.31 11.32
CA SER A 25 12.79 8.20 11.43
C SER A 25 11.56 7.54 12.05
N GLN A 26 11.26 6.29 11.69
CA GLN A 26 10.11 5.56 12.26
C GLN A 26 10.34 5.17 13.72
N TYR A 27 11.57 4.84 14.11
CA TYR A 27 11.89 4.51 15.50
C TYR A 27 11.67 5.73 16.40
N THR A 28 12.09 6.91 15.92
CA THR A 28 11.83 8.18 16.61
C THR A 28 10.33 8.46 16.70
N LYS A 29 9.57 8.29 15.60
CA LYS A 29 8.12 8.49 15.56
C LYS A 29 7.35 7.59 16.52
N ASN A 30 7.85 6.38 16.75
CA ASN A 30 7.20 5.36 17.57
C ASN A 30 7.78 5.28 19.00
N ASN A 31 8.68 6.21 19.38
CA ASN A 31 9.38 6.24 20.68
C ASN A 31 10.14 4.95 21.00
N VAL A 32 10.75 4.33 19.98
CA VAL A 32 11.53 3.11 20.15
C VAL A 32 12.95 3.47 20.56
N THR A 33 13.35 3.03 21.75
CA THR A 33 14.68 3.25 22.33
C THR A 33 15.66 2.14 21.92
N PRO A 34 16.99 2.39 21.99
CA PRO A 34 17.99 1.35 21.78
C PRO A 34 17.93 0.20 22.81
N ASP A 35 17.17 0.32 23.90
CA ASP A 35 16.83 -0.83 24.76
C ASP A 35 15.74 -1.73 24.15
N MET A 36 16.04 -2.29 22.97
CA MET A 36 15.12 -3.17 22.23
C MET A 36 15.05 -4.58 22.80
N GLN A 37 16.00 -4.97 23.64
CA GLN A 37 16.08 -6.33 24.16
C GLN A 37 14.92 -6.65 25.10
N GLU A 38 14.57 -5.71 25.97
CA GLU A 38 13.46 -5.89 26.91
C GLU A 38 12.11 -5.96 26.18
N MET A 39 11.91 -5.08 25.20
CA MET A 39 10.72 -5.09 24.32
C MET A 39 10.55 -6.45 23.63
N CYS A 40 11.59 -6.96 22.95
CA CYS A 40 11.48 -8.26 22.27
C CYS A 40 11.17 -9.42 23.23
N LYS A 41 11.66 -9.39 24.48
CA LYS A 41 11.33 -10.39 25.49
C LYS A 41 9.86 -10.32 25.90
N LYS A 42 9.34 -9.11 26.12
CA LYS A 42 7.92 -8.87 26.45
C LYS A 42 7.01 -9.37 25.33
N ASP A 43 7.34 -9.08 24.07
CA ASP A 43 6.57 -9.52 22.90
C ASP A 43 6.52 -11.05 22.76
N LEU A 44 7.65 -11.72 23.02
CA LEU A 44 7.70 -13.18 23.02
C LEU A 44 6.88 -13.79 24.17
N SER A 45 6.85 -13.17 25.35
CA SER A 45 5.97 -13.60 26.45
C SER A 45 4.51 -13.45 26.07
N ALA A 46 4.11 -12.26 25.58
CA ALA A 46 2.74 -11.97 25.20
C ALA A 46 2.24 -12.91 24.08
N SER A 47 3.09 -13.21 23.09
CA SER A 47 2.76 -14.15 22.00
C SER A 47 2.60 -15.60 22.48
N ARG A 48 3.31 -15.99 23.54
CA ARG A 48 3.15 -17.31 24.17
C ARG A 48 1.89 -17.40 25.00
N GLU A 49 1.52 -16.31 25.68
CA GLU A 49 0.32 -16.22 26.51
C GLU A 49 -0.96 -16.19 25.67
N ASN A 50 -0.93 -15.54 24.50
CA ASN A 50 -2.08 -15.47 23.59
C ASN A 50 -1.70 -15.86 22.16
N ILE A 51 -1.89 -17.15 21.84
CA ILE A 51 -1.58 -17.74 20.52
C ILE A 51 -2.76 -17.54 19.54
N VAL A 52 -3.95 -17.18 20.01
CA VAL A 52 -5.17 -17.14 19.20
C VAL A 52 -5.35 -15.76 18.57
N TYR A 53 -5.42 -15.72 17.24
CA TYR A 53 -5.70 -14.48 16.52
C TYR A 53 -7.17 -14.06 16.66
N GLU A 54 -7.41 -12.86 17.19
CA GLU A 54 -8.74 -12.26 17.25
C GLU A 54 -9.06 -11.49 15.95
N LYS A 55 -10.16 -11.88 15.30
CA LYS A 55 -10.58 -11.25 14.04
C LYS A 55 -11.17 -9.87 14.31
N LYS A 56 -10.56 -8.84 13.73
CA LYS A 56 -11.09 -7.47 13.78
C LYS A 56 -12.51 -7.40 13.21
N SER A 57 -13.38 -6.66 13.87
CA SER A 57 -14.74 -6.42 13.40
C SER A 57 -14.74 -5.68 12.05
N LYS A 58 -15.70 -6.02 11.19
CA LYS A 58 -15.83 -5.37 9.89
C LYS A 58 -16.48 -4.02 10.09
N LYS A 59 -15.78 -2.94 9.75
CA LYS A 59 -16.36 -1.59 9.74
C LYS A 59 -17.43 -1.51 8.65
N GLU A 60 -18.65 -1.15 9.02
CA GLU A 60 -19.72 -0.86 8.06
C GLU A 60 -19.54 0.55 7.52
N GLY A 61 -19.11 0.64 6.27
CA GLY A 61 -19.00 1.89 5.52
C GLY A 61 -19.81 1.83 4.23
N LYS A 62 -20.13 3.00 3.66
CA LYS A 62 -20.75 3.07 2.33
C LYS A 62 -19.87 2.37 1.31
N LYS A 63 -20.39 1.32 0.66
CA LYS A 63 -19.65 0.56 -0.36
C LYS A 63 -19.48 1.43 -1.61
N LYS A 64 -18.25 1.89 -1.86
CA LYS A 64 -17.88 2.54 -3.11
C LYS A 64 -17.61 1.48 -4.18
N ARG A 65 -18.10 1.72 -5.41
CA ARG A 65 -17.72 0.92 -6.57
C ARG A 65 -16.38 1.42 -7.11
N TRP A 66 -15.35 0.58 -7.04
CA TRP A 66 -14.01 0.91 -7.55
C TRP A 66 -13.80 0.52 -9.02
N MET A 67 -14.57 -0.45 -9.51
CA MET A 67 -14.45 -0.99 -10.87
C MET A 67 -15.49 -0.42 -11.81
N HIS A 68 -15.11 -0.22 -13.08
CA HIS A 68 -16.02 0.23 -14.12
C HIS A 68 -17.18 -0.77 -14.32
N PRO A 69 -18.42 -0.31 -14.57
CA PRO A 69 -19.53 -1.20 -14.91
C PRO A 69 -19.27 -1.97 -16.21
N LYS A 70 -19.81 -3.18 -16.29
CA LYS A 70 -19.87 -3.90 -17.57
C LYS A 70 -20.81 -3.13 -18.50
N MET A 71 -20.38 -2.87 -19.73
CA MET A 71 -21.25 -2.25 -20.75
C MET A 71 -22.45 -3.14 -21.04
N SER A 72 -23.60 -2.49 -21.21
CA SER A 72 -24.84 -3.15 -21.65
C SER A 72 -24.72 -3.63 -23.09
N LEU A 73 -25.63 -4.52 -23.50
CA LEU A 73 -25.68 -5.01 -24.88
C LEU A 73 -25.92 -3.88 -25.89
N ALA A 74 -26.81 -2.93 -25.56
CA ALA A 74 -27.09 -1.78 -26.42
C ALA A 74 -25.84 -0.92 -26.62
N GLN A 75 -25.16 -0.55 -25.53
CA GLN A 75 -23.90 0.22 -25.59
C GLN A 75 -22.82 -0.47 -26.45
N LYS A 76 -22.71 -1.80 -26.36
CA LYS A 76 -21.78 -2.57 -27.20
C LYS A 76 -22.17 -2.52 -28.68
N LYS A 77 -23.47 -2.62 -29.00
CA LYS A 77 -23.96 -2.55 -30.38
C LYS A 77 -23.71 -1.15 -30.97
N ASP A 78 -24.01 -0.11 -30.22
CA ASP A 78 -23.79 1.29 -30.64
C ASP A 78 -22.31 1.58 -30.85
N TRP A 79 -21.44 1.07 -29.96
CA TRP A 79 -20.00 1.19 -30.12
C TRP A 79 -19.49 0.52 -31.42
N VAL A 80 -19.99 -0.67 -31.74
CA VAL A 80 -19.65 -1.35 -33.00
C VAL A 80 -20.15 -0.56 -34.21
N ALA A 81 -21.39 -0.07 -34.17
CA ALA A 81 -21.95 0.73 -35.26
C ALA A 81 -21.17 2.03 -35.48
N SER A 82 -20.86 2.74 -34.40
CA SER A 82 -20.06 3.97 -34.43
C SER A 82 -18.67 3.72 -35.00
N LYS A 83 -18.02 2.61 -34.61
CA LYS A 83 -16.68 2.28 -35.09
C LYS A 83 -16.66 1.90 -36.57
N LYS A 84 -17.71 1.22 -37.05
CA LYS A 84 -17.90 0.95 -38.49
C LYS A 84 -18.15 2.23 -39.29
N ALA A 85 -19.03 3.10 -38.81
CA ALA A 85 -19.34 4.36 -39.47
C ALA A 85 -18.11 5.28 -39.58
N SER A 86 -17.32 5.39 -38.50
CA SER A 86 -16.08 6.18 -38.53
C SER A 86 -15.07 5.63 -39.53
N PHE A 87 -14.98 4.31 -39.67
CA PHE A 87 -14.07 3.67 -40.61
C PHE A 87 -14.47 3.94 -42.06
N LEU A 88 -15.75 3.76 -42.40
CA LEU A 88 -16.26 4.05 -43.75
C LEU A 88 -16.08 5.52 -44.13
N LYS A 89 -16.38 6.43 -43.20
CA LYS A 89 -16.15 7.87 -43.41
C LYS A 89 -14.68 8.20 -43.65
N ALA A 90 -13.76 7.56 -42.92
CA ALA A 90 -12.33 7.76 -43.13
C ALA A 90 -11.86 7.22 -44.50
N GLN A 91 -12.45 6.12 -44.98
CA GLN A 91 -12.17 5.56 -46.30
C GLN A 91 -12.65 6.49 -47.42
N GLU A 92 -13.86 7.03 -47.32
CA GLU A 92 -14.43 7.99 -48.27
C GLU A 92 -13.55 9.25 -48.38
N GLN A 93 -13.19 9.84 -47.25
CA GLN A 93 -12.28 10.99 -47.21
C GLN A 93 -10.87 10.70 -47.74
N ALA A 94 -10.40 9.45 -47.65
CA ALA A 94 -9.12 9.05 -48.20
C ALA A 94 -9.19 8.81 -49.72
N SER A 95 -10.36 8.41 -50.25
CA SER A 95 -10.58 8.27 -51.70
C SER A 95 -10.89 9.60 -52.40
N GLU A 96 -11.34 10.61 -51.65
CA GLU A 96 -11.58 11.97 -52.14
C GLU A 96 -10.30 12.85 -52.14
N ARG A 97 -9.18 12.35 -51.63
CA ARG A 97 -7.86 13.00 -51.65
C ARG A 97 -7.03 12.51 -52.82
#